data_AF-A0A2H0TRC0-F1
#
_entry.id   AF-A0A2H0TRC0-F1
#
_cell.length_a   1.000
_cell.length_b   1.000
_cell.length_c   1.000
_cell.angle_alpha   90.00
_cell.angle_beta   90.00
_cell.angle_gamma   90.00
#
_symmetry.space_group_name_H-M   'P 1'
#
loop_
_entity.id
_entity.type
_entity.pdbx_description
1 polymer ?
#
loop_
_entity_poly.entity_id
_entity_poly.type
_entity_poly.pdbx_seq_one_letter_code
_entity_poly.pdbx_strand_id
1 'polypeptide(L)'
;MKIRVCKGSSCSCFGSESIMQAVSDATGLKPGEENDQHDLDYSDCLGWCSNSPNVEVDDSRVLFEAEPALIMNRIDRGDGMDSTGRTIDIDLVFENDILYTTMDTKKIMEDNNKKADEARDVIVPSDMPDDVSQGVRTKEDGEIRRVVVDRQACIGAGSCVVVTENLFQLDEENLAYVVDPDSHDQETIKLSAESCPVLAIHLYNKEGKKLFPEE
;
A
#
# COMPACT_ATOMS: atom_id res chain seq x y z
N MET A 1 -25.37 12.06 22.71
CA MET A 1 -24.13 12.17 21.94
C MET A 1 -23.17 11.09 22.42
N LYS A 2 -22.73 10.23 21.53
CA LYS A 2 -21.73 9.21 21.87
C LYS A 2 -20.35 9.85 21.80
N ILE A 3 -19.58 9.72 22.87
CA ILE A 3 -18.20 10.18 22.94
C ILE A 3 -17.33 8.94 23.19
N ARG A 4 -16.35 8.73 22.32
CA ARG A 4 -15.44 7.59 22.36
C ARG A 4 -14.01 8.07 22.36
N VAL A 5 -13.34 7.97 23.51
CA VAL A 5 -11.91 8.34 23.62
C VAL A 5 -11.06 7.16 23.16
N CYS A 6 -10.13 7.37 22.24
CA CYS A 6 -9.29 6.30 21.73
C CYS A 6 -8.30 5.79 22.81
N LYS A 7 -8.29 4.47 23.04
CA LYS A 7 -7.33 3.79 23.95
C LYS A 7 -6.18 3.07 23.22
N GLY A 8 -6.04 3.30 21.91
CA GLY A 8 -4.91 2.78 21.13
C GLY A 8 -3.56 3.27 21.69
N SER A 9 -2.50 2.49 21.51
CA SER A 9 -1.19 2.73 22.18
C SER A 9 -0.67 4.15 22.02
N SER A 10 -0.77 4.74 20.81
CA SER A 10 -0.37 6.13 20.57
C SER A 10 -1.24 7.11 21.35
N CYS A 11 -2.57 6.99 21.30
CA CYS A 11 -3.47 7.88 22.04
C CYS A 11 -3.23 7.81 23.55
N SER A 12 -3.02 6.62 24.11
CA SER A 12 -2.67 6.45 25.52
C SER A 12 -1.32 7.11 25.85
N CYS A 13 -0.31 6.96 24.98
CA CYS A 13 0.99 7.59 25.15
C CYS A 13 0.92 9.13 25.10
N PHE A 14 0.03 9.69 24.28
CA PHE A 14 -0.20 11.13 24.16
C PHE A 14 -1.32 11.66 25.07
N GLY A 15 -1.68 10.92 26.12
CA GLY A 15 -2.50 11.43 27.22
C GLY A 15 -4.01 11.33 27.02
N SER A 16 -4.51 10.33 26.29
CA SER A 16 -5.95 10.09 26.16
C SER A 16 -6.69 9.90 27.49
N GLU A 17 -6.00 9.41 28.54
CA GLU A 17 -6.57 9.36 29.89
C GLU A 17 -6.93 10.74 30.44
N SER A 18 -6.11 11.76 30.16
CA SER A 18 -6.40 13.14 30.57
C SER A 18 -7.59 13.73 29.81
N ILE A 19 -7.79 13.30 28.56
CA ILE A 19 -8.97 13.64 27.76
C ILE A 19 -10.21 12.99 28.36
N MET A 20 -10.14 11.70 28.70
CA MET A 20 -11.25 10.99 29.33
C MET A 20 -11.65 11.64 30.65
N GLN A 21 -10.68 12.04 31.48
CA GLN A 21 -10.97 12.74 32.72
C GLN A 21 -11.69 14.07 32.47
N ALA A 22 -11.23 14.87 31.50
CA ALA A 22 -11.86 16.15 31.18
C ALA A 22 -13.32 15.99 30.69
N VAL A 23 -13.58 14.98 29.86
CA VAL A 23 -14.95 14.67 29.40
C VAL A 23 -15.82 14.14 30.56
N SER A 24 -15.26 13.29 31.41
CA SER A 24 -15.94 12.77 32.60
C SER A 24 -16.33 13.89 33.56
N ASP A 25 -15.42 14.83 33.83
CA ASP A 25 -15.65 15.97 34.72
C ASP A 25 -16.74 16.90 34.16
N ALA A 26 -16.80 17.07 32.83
CA ALA A 26 -17.79 17.93 32.19
C ALA A 26 -19.18 17.28 32.08
N THR A 27 -19.24 15.97 31.85
CA THR A 27 -20.49 15.23 31.64
C THR A 27 -21.07 14.64 32.93
N GLY A 28 -20.25 14.50 33.97
CA GLY A 28 -20.59 13.80 35.21
C GLY A 28 -20.66 12.27 35.04
N LEU A 29 -20.17 11.73 33.92
CA LEU A 29 -20.18 10.31 33.60
C LEU A 29 -18.81 9.67 33.86
N LYS A 30 -18.80 8.37 34.15
CA LYS A 30 -17.59 7.54 34.06
C LYS A 30 -17.54 6.80 32.73
N PRO A 31 -16.36 6.30 32.30
CA PRO A 31 -16.26 5.43 31.13
C PRO A 31 -17.18 4.21 31.27
N GLY A 32 -18.01 3.97 30.26
CA GLY A 32 -19.02 2.92 30.22
C GLY A 32 -20.40 3.34 30.78
N GLU A 33 -20.58 4.61 31.17
CA GLU A 33 -21.86 5.15 31.63
C GLU A 33 -22.53 6.03 30.56
N GLU A 34 -23.87 6.08 30.62
CA GLU A 34 -24.70 6.93 29.78
C GLU A 34 -25.70 7.74 30.60
N ASN A 35 -26.08 8.91 30.08
CA ASN A 35 -27.21 9.71 30.55
C ASN A 35 -28.03 10.19 29.34
N ASP A 36 -29.09 10.99 29.60
CA ASP A 36 -29.99 11.48 28.56
C ASP A 36 -29.31 12.30 27.45
N GLN A 37 -28.12 12.85 27.71
CA GLN A 37 -27.40 13.71 26.77
C GLN A 37 -26.15 13.04 26.17
N HIS A 38 -25.47 12.18 26.91
CA HIS A 38 -24.14 11.66 26.57
C HIS A 38 -24.03 10.16 26.88
N ASP A 39 -23.30 9.45 26.02
CA ASP A 39 -22.85 8.07 26.24
C ASP A 39 -21.31 8.13 26.14
N LEU A 40 -20.61 7.87 27.25
CA LEU A 40 -19.16 8.06 27.36
C LEU A 40 -18.47 6.72 27.56
N ASP A 41 -17.57 6.36 26.65
CA ASP A 41 -16.70 5.19 26.82
C ASP A 41 -15.39 5.36 26.06
N TYR A 42 -14.49 4.39 26.16
CA TYR A 42 -13.35 4.26 25.28
C TYR A 42 -13.70 3.56 23.97
N SER A 43 -13.10 3.99 22.87
CA SER A 43 -12.97 3.16 21.66
C SER A 43 -11.63 2.44 21.63
N ASP A 44 -11.54 1.41 20.79
CA ASP A 44 -10.26 0.81 20.40
C ASP A 44 -9.47 1.77 19.48
N CYS A 45 -8.53 1.26 18.69
CA CYS A 45 -7.71 2.07 17.80
C CYS A 45 -8.55 2.68 16.66
N LEU A 46 -8.50 4.01 16.51
CA LEU A 46 -9.15 4.73 15.41
C LEU A 46 -8.29 4.85 14.14
N GLY A 47 -7.08 4.27 14.12
CA GLY A 47 -6.20 4.28 12.94
C GLY A 47 -5.43 5.58 12.69
N TRP A 48 -5.64 6.62 13.50
CA TRP A 48 -5.03 7.95 13.34
C TRP A 48 -3.86 8.21 14.30
N CYS A 49 -2.91 7.28 14.35
CA CYS A 49 -1.81 7.34 15.32
C CYS A 49 -0.99 8.64 15.21
N SER A 50 -0.73 9.13 14.00
CA SER A 50 0.04 10.36 13.75
C SER A 50 -0.63 11.64 14.24
N ASN A 51 -1.94 11.61 14.52
CA ASN A 51 -2.73 12.75 15.00
C ASN A 51 -3.28 12.54 16.41
N SER A 52 -2.70 11.60 17.16
CA SER A 52 -3.10 11.31 18.54
C SER A 52 -2.91 12.52 19.47
N PRO A 53 -3.69 12.63 20.56
CA PRO A 53 -4.78 11.73 20.96
C PRO A 53 -6.10 12.03 20.23
N ASN A 54 -6.93 11.01 20.05
CA ASN A 54 -8.14 11.09 19.23
C ASN A 54 -9.41 10.84 20.04
N VAL A 55 -10.49 11.54 19.68
CA VAL A 55 -11.84 11.33 20.22
C VAL A 55 -12.83 11.21 19.07
N GLU A 56 -13.62 10.15 19.06
CA GLU A 56 -14.72 9.95 18.13
C GLU A 56 -16.05 10.42 18.75
N VAL A 57 -16.88 11.06 17.93
CA VAL A 57 -18.19 11.58 18.31
C VAL A 57 -19.25 11.06 17.35
N ASP A 58 -20.33 10.51 17.91
CA ASP A 58 -21.51 10.00 17.19
C ASP A 58 -21.18 9.08 15.99
N ASP A 59 -20.15 8.25 16.12
CA ASP A 59 -19.70 7.27 15.12
C ASP A 59 -19.41 7.87 13.72
N SER A 60 -19.23 9.19 13.64
CA SER A 60 -19.22 9.94 12.38
C SER A 60 -18.15 11.00 12.30
N ARG A 61 -17.55 11.40 13.43
CA ARG A 61 -16.58 12.46 13.49
C ARG A 61 -15.42 12.10 14.38
N VAL A 62 -14.20 12.40 13.94
CA VAL A 62 -12.99 12.22 14.75
C VAL A 62 -12.32 13.56 15.00
N LEU A 63 -12.12 13.89 16.28
CA LEU A 63 -11.31 15.00 16.73
C LEU A 63 -9.87 14.51 16.90
N PHE A 64 -9.01 15.07 16.06
CA PHE A 64 -7.56 14.89 16.12
C PHE A 64 -6.92 15.86 17.11
N GLU A 65 -5.75 15.46 17.61
CA GLU A 65 -4.89 16.24 18.50
C GLU A 65 -5.75 16.84 19.64
N ALA A 66 -6.52 15.96 20.29
CA ALA A 66 -7.46 16.36 21.31
C ALA A 66 -6.70 16.96 22.51
N GLU A 67 -7.17 18.10 23.00
CA GLU A 67 -6.59 18.79 24.16
C GLU A 67 -7.61 18.77 25.30
N PRO A 68 -7.23 18.37 26.53
CA PRO A 68 -8.19 18.24 27.64
C PRO A 68 -8.92 19.54 27.95
N ALA A 69 -8.24 20.68 27.83
CA ALA A 69 -8.80 21.99 28.12
C ALA A 69 -9.85 22.46 27.10
N LEU A 70 -9.81 21.94 25.87
CA LEU A 70 -10.64 22.41 24.76
C LEU A 70 -11.61 21.34 24.25
N ILE A 71 -11.49 20.09 24.70
CA ILE A 71 -12.19 18.95 24.08
C ILE A 71 -13.71 19.14 24.05
N MET A 72 -14.32 19.52 25.17
CA MET A 72 -15.78 19.73 25.22
C MET A 72 -16.22 20.88 24.34
N ASN A 73 -15.47 21.98 24.30
CA ASN A 73 -15.78 23.10 23.43
C ASN A 73 -15.73 22.71 21.95
N ARG A 74 -14.74 21.91 21.56
CA ARG A 74 -14.60 21.39 20.19
C ARG A 74 -15.73 20.44 19.83
N ILE A 75 -16.11 19.55 20.76
CA ILE A 75 -17.26 18.64 20.61
C ILE A 75 -18.54 19.43 20.36
N ASP A 76 -18.86 20.38 21.25
CA ASP A 76 -20.07 21.20 21.22
C ASP A 76 -20.18 22.07 19.96
N ARG A 77 -19.04 22.57 19.46
CA ARG A 77 -18.97 23.38 18.24
C ARG A 77 -19.13 22.58 16.96
N GLY A 78 -19.06 21.26 17.04
CA GLY A 78 -19.11 20.41 15.85
C GLY A 78 -17.76 20.22 15.15
N ASP A 79 -16.64 20.52 15.81
CA ASP A 79 -15.31 20.36 15.21
C ASP A 79 -14.97 18.87 14.99
N GLY A 80 -14.07 18.59 14.06
CA GLY A 80 -13.60 17.24 13.76
C GLY A 80 -13.64 16.92 12.28
N MET A 81 -12.89 15.89 11.88
CA MET A 81 -12.97 15.34 10.55
C MET A 81 -14.16 14.40 10.45
N ASP A 82 -14.97 14.55 9.41
CA ASP A 82 -16.00 13.57 9.05
C ASP A 82 -15.33 12.24 8.70
N SER A 83 -15.68 11.19 9.46
CA SER A 83 -15.27 9.81 9.21
C SER A 83 -16.34 9.02 8.46
N THR A 84 -17.54 9.58 8.26
CA THR A 84 -18.58 8.96 7.43
C THR A 84 -18.17 8.99 5.96
N GLY A 85 -18.52 7.94 5.21
CA GLY A 85 -18.19 7.83 3.78
C GLY A 85 -16.79 7.27 3.48
N ARG A 86 -15.95 6.97 4.48
CA ARG A 86 -14.78 6.11 4.28
C ARG A 86 -15.12 4.62 4.47
N THR A 87 -16.24 4.19 3.92
CA THR A 87 -16.56 2.77 3.82
C THR A 87 -15.81 2.20 2.63
N ILE A 88 -15.07 1.10 2.84
CA ILE A 88 -14.59 0.31 1.73
C ILE A 88 -15.82 -0.30 1.06
N ASP A 89 -16.14 0.17 -0.14
CA ASP A 89 -17.11 -0.48 -1.00
C ASP A 89 -16.44 -1.74 -1.56
N ILE A 90 -16.82 -2.87 -0.98
CA ILE A 90 -16.22 -4.16 -1.33
C ILE A 90 -16.46 -4.49 -2.81
N ASP A 91 -17.59 -4.07 -3.36
CA ASP A 91 -17.94 -4.32 -4.76
C ASP A 91 -17.06 -3.47 -5.67
N LEU A 92 -16.84 -2.19 -5.36
CA LEU A 92 -15.88 -1.35 -6.09
C LEU A 92 -14.43 -1.83 -5.96
N VAL A 93 -14.07 -2.44 -4.83
CA VAL A 93 -12.74 -3.04 -4.66
C VAL A 93 -12.53 -4.22 -5.61
N PHE A 94 -13.54 -5.08 -5.78
CA PHE A 94 -13.49 -6.21 -6.69
C PHE A 94 -13.68 -5.81 -8.16
N GLU A 95 -14.52 -4.80 -8.44
CA GLU A 95 -14.76 -4.33 -9.81
C GLU A 95 -13.59 -3.54 -10.39
N ASN A 96 -12.80 -2.86 -9.54
CA ASN A 96 -11.65 -2.07 -9.96
C ASN A 96 -10.30 -2.74 -9.64
N ASP A 97 -10.28 -4.05 -9.31
CA ASP A 97 -9.06 -4.81 -8.99
C ASP A 97 -8.12 -4.08 -8.00
N ILE A 98 -8.67 -3.40 -7.00
CA ILE A 98 -7.87 -2.60 -6.04
C ILE A 98 -7.12 -3.50 -5.05
N LEU A 99 -7.53 -4.76 -4.95
CA LEU A 99 -6.87 -5.81 -4.17
C LEU A 99 -6.19 -6.79 -5.13
N TYR A 100 -4.86 -6.78 -5.17
CA TYR A 100 -4.08 -7.79 -5.90
C TYR A 100 -4.37 -9.17 -5.29
N THR A 101 -5.17 -10.00 -5.96
CA THR A 101 -5.42 -11.39 -5.55
C THR A 101 -4.58 -12.35 -6.39
N THR A 102 -4.29 -13.54 -5.86
CA THR A 102 -3.39 -14.50 -6.51
C THR A 102 -3.92 -15.06 -7.84
N MET A 103 -5.23 -14.90 -8.11
CA MET A 103 -5.82 -15.26 -9.40
C MET A 103 -5.33 -14.36 -10.55
N ASP A 104 -4.86 -13.15 -10.26
CA ASP A 104 -4.40 -12.21 -11.28
C ASP A 104 -2.95 -12.48 -11.71
N THR A 105 -2.12 -13.07 -10.85
CA THR A 105 -0.69 -13.28 -11.12
C THR A 105 -0.42 -14.08 -12.40
N LYS A 106 -1.05 -15.25 -12.57
CA LYS A 106 -0.85 -16.10 -13.77
C LYS A 106 -1.32 -15.39 -15.03
N LYS A 107 -2.46 -14.71 -14.95
CA LYS A 107 -3.02 -13.97 -16.08
C LYS A 107 -2.13 -12.79 -16.48
N ILE A 108 -1.62 -12.02 -15.51
CA ILE A 108 -0.68 -10.92 -15.75
C ILE A 108 0.59 -11.44 -16.43
N MET A 109 1.16 -12.54 -15.91
CA MET A 109 2.34 -13.16 -16.52
C MET A 109 2.08 -13.64 -17.95
N GLU A 110 0.98 -14.37 -18.18
CA GLU A 110 0.59 -14.85 -19.50
C GLU A 110 0.37 -13.69 -20.49
N ASP A 111 -0.35 -12.64 -20.07
CA ASP A 111 -0.63 -11.46 -20.88
C ASP A 111 0.64 -10.67 -21.20
N ASN A 112 1.52 -10.46 -20.20
CA ASN A 112 2.77 -9.75 -20.39
C ASN A 112 3.75 -10.55 -21.27
N ASN A 113 3.88 -11.86 -21.03
CA ASN A 113 4.70 -12.75 -21.86
C ASN A 113 4.21 -12.75 -23.31
N LYS A 114 2.89 -12.89 -23.53
CA LYS A 114 2.30 -12.85 -24.88
C LYS A 114 2.54 -11.52 -25.57
N LYS A 115 2.29 -10.39 -24.90
CA LYS A 115 2.57 -9.06 -25.46
C LYS A 115 4.05 -8.89 -25.80
N ALA A 116 4.94 -9.40 -24.94
CA ALA A 116 6.38 -9.34 -25.14
C ALA A 116 6.84 -10.18 -26.34
N ASP A 117 6.23 -11.34 -26.57
CA ASP A 117 6.53 -12.22 -27.73
C ASP A 117 5.96 -11.65 -29.04
N GLU A 118 4.82 -10.97 -28.98
CA GLU A 118 4.16 -10.33 -30.12
C GLU A 118 4.75 -8.94 -30.48
N ALA A 119 5.61 -8.38 -29.63
CA ALA A 119 6.23 -7.06 -29.82
C ALA A 119 7.20 -7.06 -31.01
N ARG A 120 6.74 -6.59 -32.17
CA ARG A 120 7.51 -6.60 -33.43
C ARG A 120 8.71 -5.65 -33.44
N ASP A 121 8.66 -4.58 -32.64
CA ASP A 121 9.67 -3.52 -32.64
C ASP A 121 10.80 -3.75 -31.60
N VAL A 122 10.73 -4.85 -30.84
CA VAL A 122 11.72 -5.23 -29.83
C VAL A 122 12.17 -6.65 -30.06
N ILE A 123 13.44 -6.82 -30.45
CA ILE A 123 14.01 -8.13 -30.75
C ILE A 123 13.99 -9.01 -29.50
N VAL A 124 13.55 -10.25 -29.66
CA VAL A 124 13.64 -11.29 -28.62
C VAL A 124 15.12 -11.70 -28.48
N PRO A 125 15.75 -11.55 -27.30
CA PRO A 125 17.14 -11.95 -27.09
C PRO A 125 17.36 -13.44 -27.34
N SER A 126 18.54 -13.82 -27.81
CA SER A 126 18.88 -15.23 -28.09
C SER A 126 19.20 -16.06 -26.84
N ASP A 127 19.47 -15.39 -25.72
CA ASP A 127 19.88 -15.95 -24.44
C ASP A 127 18.77 -15.86 -23.38
N MET A 128 17.51 -15.90 -23.84
CA MET A 128 16.34 -15.95 -22.96
C MET A 128 16.34 -17.23 -22.11
N PRO A 129 16.07 -17.15 -20.80
CA PRO A 129 15.87 -18.31 -19.95
C PRO A 129 14.65 -19.16 -20.38
N ASP A 130 14.61 -20.42 -19.96
CA ASP A 130 13.53 -21.35 -20.30
C ASP A 130 12.21 -21.04 -19.57
N ASP A 131 12.29 -20.61 -18.30
CA ASP A 131 11.15 -20.19 -17.50
C ASP A 131 11.29 -18.71 -17.14
N VAL A 132 10.40 -17.89 -17.71
CA VAL A 132 10.48 -16.43 -17.63
C VAL A 132 9.15 -15.78 -17.28
N SER A 133 9.26 -14.69 -16.52
CA SER A 133 8.28 -13.61 -16.54
C SER A 133 8.91 -12.42 -17.23
N GLN A 134 8.28 -11.89 -18.27
CA GLN A 134 8.83 -10.78 -19.05
C GLN A 134 7.79 -9.72 -19.35
N GLY A 135 8.26 -8.49 -19.59
CA GLY A 135 7.45 -7.39 -20.09
C GLY A 135 8.25 -6.53 -21.06
N VAL A 136 7.57 -5.99 -22.07
CA VAL A 136 8.13 -5.02 -23.00
C VAL A 136 7.60 -3.63 -22.66
N ARG A 137 8.52 -2.68 -22.55
CA ARG A 137 8.25 -1.27 -22.26
C ARG A 137 7.80 -0.55 -23.51
N THR A 138 6.78 0.29 -23.38
CA THR A 138 6.34 1.21 -24.43
C THR A 138 6.95 2.61 -24.26
N LYS A 139 7.44 2.94 -23.05
CA LYS A 139 8.10 4.21 -22.77
C LYS A 139 9.47 4.33 -23.45
N GLU A 140 9.70 5.48 -24.10
CA GLU A 140 10.96 5.83 -24.75
C GLU A 140 11.85 6.75 -23.87
N ASP A 141 11.94 6.45 -22.58
CA ASP A 141 12.73 7.22 -21.60
C ASP A 141 14.16 6.69 -21.41
N GLY A 142 14.62 5.79 -22.27
CA GLY A 142 15.96 5.24 -22.25
C GLY A 142 16.18 4.10 -23.25
N GLU A 143 17.17 3.25 -23.01
CA GLU A 143 17.55 2.10 -23.84
C GLU A 143 16.84 0.79 -23.46
N ILE A 144 16.44 0.61 -22.20
CA ILE A 144 15.72 -0.60 -21.71
C ILE A 144 14.37 -0.69 -22.42
N ARG A 145 14.14 -1.82 -23.08
CA ARG A 145 12.87 -2.17 -23.73
C ARG A 145 12.28 -3.48 -23.25
N ARG A 146 13.09 -4.44 -22.81
CA ARG A 146 12.59 -5.71 -22.28
C ARG A 146 13.13 -5.93 -20.88
N VAL A 147 12.23 -6.21 -19.95
CA VAL A 147 12.52 -6.60 -18.57
C VAL A 147 12.16 -8.06 -18.45
N VAL A 148 13.09 -8.89 -17.97
CA VAL A 148 12.92 -10.34 -17.87
C VAL A 148 13.34 -10.78 -16.49
N VAL A 149 12.54 -11.63 -15.86
CA VAL A 149 12.91 -12.38 -14.67
C VAL A 149 13.18 -13.82 -15.09
N ASP A 150 14.41 -14.27 -14.86
CA ASP A 150 14.77 -15.69 -14.89
C ASP A 150 14.20 -16.35 -13.64
N ARG A 151 13.12 -17.11 -13.82
CA ARG A 151 12.42 -17.73 -12.69
C ARG A 151 13.16 -18.94 -12.14
N GLN A 152 14.04 -19.58 -12.92
CA GLN A 152 14.88 -20.67 -12.43
C GLN A 152 16.00 -20.16 -11.53
N ALA A 153 16.58 -19.01 -11.87
CA ALA A 153 17.60 -18.37 -11.04
C ALA A 153 17.02 -17.61 -9.83
N CYS A 154 15.74 -17.22 -9.89
CA CYS A 154 15.10 -16.44 -8.83
C CYS A 154 14.98 -17.25 -7.53
N ILE A 155 15.51 -16.71 -6.43
CA ILE A 155 15.44 -17.31 -5.09
C ILE A 155 14.37 -16.70 -4.18
N GLY A 156 13.53 -15.80 -4.71
CA GLY A 156 12.49 -15.16 -3.92
C GLY A 156 12.96 -14.16 -2.86
N ALA A 157 14.11 -13.51 -3.07
CA ALA A 157 14.67 -12.55 -2.10
C ALA A 157 13.81 -11.28 -1.91
N GLY A 158 12.98 -10.93 -2.89
CA GLY A 158 12.01 -9.83 -2.79
C GLY A 158 12.58 -8.40 -2.85
N SER A 159 13.90 -8.22 -2.97
CA SER A 159 14.53 -6.89 -3.04
C SER A 159 13.97 -6.03 -4.17
N CYS A 160 13.71 -6.62 -5.34
CA CYS A 160 13.12 -5.93 -6.48
C CYS A 160 11.69 -5.41 -6.23
N VAL A 161 10.90 -6.11 -5.40
CA VAL A 161 9.56 -5.68 -5.00
C VAL A 161 9.64 -4.47 -4.07
N VAL A 162 10.62 -4.45 -3.18
CA VAL A 162 10.85 -3.31 -2.26
C VAL A 162 11.31 -2.07 -3.03
N VAL A 163 12.15 -2.24 -4.04
CA VAL A 163 12.67 -1.11 -4.85
C VAL A 163 11.60 -0.60 -5.83
N THR A 164 10.79 -1.50 -6.40
CA THR A 164 9.80 -1.18 -7.43
C THR A 164 8.52 -2.02 -7.30
N GLU A 165 7.64 -1.64 -6.38
CA GLU A 165 6.43 -2.39 -6.01
C GLU A 165 5.42 -2.60 -7.15
N ASN A 166 5.36 -1.66 -8.10
CA ASN A 166 4.45 -1.75 -9.27
C ASN A 166 5.10 -2.41 -10.50
N LEU A 167 6.41 -2.65 -10.46
CA LEU A 167 7.13 -3.33 -11.54
C LEU A 167 7.21 -4.83 -11.30
N PHE A 168 7.54 -5.22 -10.06
CA PHE A 168 7.71 -6.61 -9.67
C PHE A 168 6.85 -6.94 -8.46
N GLN A 169 6.30 -8.14 -8.45
CA GLN A 169 5.72 -8.77 -7.27
C GLN A 169 6.21 -10.21 -7.15
N LEU A 170 5.95 -10.84 -6.01
CA LEU A 170 6.19 -12.27 -5.81
C LEU A 170 4.88 -13.04 -6.02
N ASP A 171 4.97 -14.18 -6.67
CA ASP A 171 3.83 -15.09 -6.86
C ASP A 171 3.67 -16.08 -5.69
N GLU A 172 2.76 -17.04 -5.86
CA GLU A 172 2.49 -18.10 -4.88
C GLU A 172 3.69 -19.04 -4.64
N GLU A 173 4.64 -19.11 -5.57
CA GLU A 173 5.88 -19.88 -5.45
C GLU A 173 7.00 -19.04 -4.80
N ASN A 174 6.70 -17.81 -4.38
CA ASN A 174 7.64 -16.77 -3.96
C ASN A 174 8.66 -16.39 -5.04
N LEU A 175 8.32 -16.55 -6.31
CA LEU A 175 9.17 -16.15 -7.44
C LEU A 175 8.72 -14.80 -7.98
N ALA A 176 9.69 -13.98 -8.37
CA ALA A 176 9.39 -12.66 -8.90
C ALA A 176 8.75 -12.74 -10.30
N TYR A 177 7.84 -11.82 -10.58
CA TYR A 177 7.23 -11.66 -11.90
C TYR A 177 7.03 -10.19 -12.24
N VAL A 178 6.99 -9.87 -13.54
CA VAL A 178 6.77 -8.50 -14.06
C VAL A 178 5.28 -8.20 -14.05
N VAL A 179 4.88 -7.17 -13.29
CA VAL A 179 3.50 -6.67 -13.21
C VAL A 179 3.24 -5.65 -14.31
N ASP A 180 3.94 -4.51 -14.27
CA ASP A 180 3.85 -3.46 -15.28
C ASP A 180 5.26 -2.96 -15.67
N PRO A 181 5.75 -3.29 -16.88
CA PRO A 181 7.07 -2.88 -17.35
C PRO A 181 7.22 -1.36 -17.54
N ASP A 182 6.11 -0.63 -17.68
CA ASP A 182 6.10 0.82 -17.86
C ASP A 182 5.86 1.59 -16.55
N SER A 183 5.74 0.91 -15.41
CA SER A 183 5.41 1.54 -14.12
C SER A 183 6.45 2.56 -13.62
N HIS A 184 7.73 2.35 -13.94
CA HIS A 184 8.85 3.17 -13.46
C HIS A 184 9.74 3.65 -14.61
N ASP A 185 10.55 4.67 -14.31
CA ASP A 185 11.60 5.14 -15.20
C ASP A 185 12.75 4.13 -15.31
N GLN A 186 13.54 4.23 -16.38
CA GLN A 186 14.65 3.31 -16.63
C GLN A 186 15.69 3.28 -15.51
N GLU A 187 16.02 4.41 -14.86
CA GLU A 187 17.05 4.44 -13.82
C GLU A 187 16.60 3.60 -12.62
N THR A 188 15.35 3.76 -12.21
CA THR A 188 14.73 2.99 -11.14
C THR A 188 14.63 1.49 -11.50
N ILE A 189 14.27 1.15 -12.74
CA ILE A 189 14.26 -0.24 -13.24
C ILE A 189 15.66 -0.86 -13.14
N LYS A 190 16.70 -0.13 -13.56
CA LYS A 190 18.09 -0.60 -13.49
C LYS A 190 18.51 -0.85 -12.05
N LEU A 191 18.23 0.10 -11.15
CA LEU A 191 18.52 -0.05 -9.72
C LEU A 191 17.82 -1.29 -9.12
N SER A 192 16.57 -1.55 -9.52
CA SER A 192 15.83 -2.73 -9.07
C SER A 192 16.50 -4.03 -9.53
N ALA A 193 16.98 -4.09 -10.78
CA ALA A 193 17.71 -5.24 -11.30
C ALA A 193 19.04 -5.45 -10.54
N GLU A 194 19.78 -4.38 -10.27
CA GLU A 194 21.03 -4.39 -9.48
C GLU A 194 20.81 -4.85 -8.03
N SER A 195 19.61 -4.66 -7.48
CA SER A 195 19.25 -5.13 -6.14
C SER A 195 19.11 -6.66 -6.04
N CYS A 196 19.04 -7.37 -7.17
CA CYS A 196 18.86 -8.81 -7.19
C CYS A 196 20.15 -9.54 -6.76
N PRO A 197 20.15 -10.25 -5.60
CA PRO A 197 21.38 -10.87 -5.07
C PRO A 197 21.91 -12.03 -5.93
N VAL A 198 21.07 -12.58 -6.81
CA VAL A 198 21.39 -13.70 -7.70
C VAL A 198 21.36 -13.31 -9.18
N LEU A 199 21.22 -12.00 -9.47
CA LEU A 199 21.23 -11.45 -10.83
C LEU A 199 20.16 -12.06 -11.77
N ALA A 200 19.03 -12.53 -11.21
CA ALA A 200 17.94 -13.16 -11.96
C ALA A 200 17.09 -12.18 -12.79
N ILE A 201 17.36 -10.87 -12.73
CA ILE A 201 16.64 -9.86 -13.51
C ILE A 201 17.53 -9.46 -14.67
N HIS A 202 17.08 -9.73 -15.89
CA HIS A 202 17.79 -9.38 -17.12
C HIS A 202 17.10 -8.19 -17.80
N LEU A 203 17.90 -7.23 -18.24
CA LEU A 203 17.44 -6.03 -18.93
C LEU A 203 18.02 -6.00 -20.33
N TYR A 204 17.19 -5.76 -21.34
CA TYR A 204 17.61 -5.72 -22.73
C TYR A 204 17.13 -4.46 -23.44
N ASN A 205 17.90 -4.05 -24.45
CA ASN A 205 17.52 -2.95 -25.32
C ASN A 205 16.62 -3.40 -26.49
N LYS A 206 16.25 -2.46 -27.38
CA LYS A 206 15.39 -2.75 -28.55
C LYS A 206 16.01 -3.75 -29.54
N GLU A 207 17.33 -3.79 -29.64
CA GLU A 207 18.07 -4.72 -30.50
C GLU A 207 18.24 -6.11 -29.88
N GLY A 208 17.71 -6.36 -28.68
CA GLY A 208 17.88 -7.62 -27.96
C GLY A 208 19.26 -7.77 -27.31
N LYS A 209 20.06 -6.69 -27.23
CA LYS A 209 21.34 -6.68 -26.52
C LYS A 209 21.08 -6.60 -25.02
N LYS A 210 21.72 -7.48 -24.25
CA LYS A 210 21.70 -7.44 -22.79
C LYS A 210 22.41 -6.18 -22.27
N LEU A 211 21.69 -5.42 -21.46
CA LEU A 211 22.18 -4.25 -20.73
C LEU A 211 22.55 -4.63 -19.29
N PHE A 212 21.86 -5.61 -18.71
CA PHE A 212 22.15 -6.14 -17.39
C PHE A 212 21.69 -7.60 -17.29
N PRO A 213 22.41 -8.48 -16.56
CA PRO A 213 23.74 -8.26 -15.97
C PRO A 213 24.80 -7.94 -17.03
N GLU A 214 25.80 -7.13 -16.67
CA GLU A 214 26.98 -6.92 -17.51
C GLU A 214 27.82 -8.21 -17.50
N GLU A 215 28.25 -8.69 -18.67
CA GLU A 215 29.15 -9.85 -18.80
C GLU A 215 30.56 -9.57 -18.24
#